data_AF-A0A5J4PHA3-F1
#
_entry.id   AF-A0A5J4PHA3-F1
#
_cell.length_a   1.000
_cell.length_b   1.000
_cell.length_c   1.000
_cell.angle_alpha   90.00
_cell.angle_beta   90.00
_cell.angle_gamma   90.00
#
_symmetry.space_group_name_H-M   'P 1'
#
loop_
_entity.id
_entity.type
_entity.pdbx_description
1 polymer ?
#
loop_
_entity_poly.entity_id
_entity_poly.type
_entity_poly.pdbx_seq_one_letter_code
_entity_poly.pdbx_strand_id
1 'polypeptide(L)'
;QHWGMALGNPLLRSPIYNQNGYLGFPYNRVKAVHIGWSGDITDKWTYRMKLTYNQTFGTVTEPTLDILDNYSTFAEVIYIPQVANGWIFTASTAFDTGDLYGDNWGIQLKINKKF
;
A
#
# COMPACT_ATOMS: atom_id res chain seq x y z
N GLN A 1 -16.38 8.76 -2.54
CA GLN A 1 -16.10 7.36 -2.17
C GLN A 1 -16.79 6.47 -3.19
N HIS A 2 -16.19 5.34 -3.56
CA HIS A 2 -16.83 4.32 -4.40
C HIS A 2 -16.72 2.98 -3.69
N TRP A 3 -17.85 2.40 -3.28
CA TRP A 3 -17.93 1.13 -2.52
C TRP A 3 -16.95 1.02 -1.34
N GLY A 4 -16.99 1.94 -0.39
CA GLY A 4 -16.06 1.84 0.74
C GLY A 4 -14.72 2.53 0.51
N MET A 5 -14.30 2.73 -0.74
CA MET A 5 -12.95 3.19 -1.10
C MET A 5 -12.82 4.71 -1.26
N ALA A 6 -11.70 5.25 -0.77
CA ALA A 6 -11.28 6.62 -1.04
C ALA A 6 -11.12 6.87 -2.55
N LEU A 7 -11.55 8.05 -3.01
CA LEU A 7 -11.25 8.54 -4.36
C LEU A 7 -10.27 9.69 -4.23
N GLY A 8 -9.26 9.74 -5.09
CA GLY A 8 -8.26 10.82 -5.12
C GLY A 8 -6.99 10.50 -4.34
N ASN A 9 -7.05 10.47 -3.00
CA ASN A 9 -5.84 10.30 -2.18
C ASN A 9 -5.74 8.87 -1.59
N PRO A 10 -4.74 8.07 -2.01
CA PRO A 10 -4.56 6.69 -1.53
C PRO A 10 -4.02 6.61 -0.09
N LEU A 11 -3.57 7.73 0.49
CA LEU A 11 -3.02 7.79 1.85
C LEU A 11 -4.09 8.08 2.92
N LEU A 12 -5.34 8.29 2.50
CA LEU A 12 -6.46 8.37 3.41
C LEU A 12 -7.00 6.99 3.69
N ARG A 13 -7.20 6.69 4.98
CA ARG A 13 -7.89 5.47 5.40
C ARG A 13 -9.29 5.46 4.80
N SER A 14 -9.54 4.46 3.96
CA SER A 14 -10.83 4.29 3.31
C SER A 14 -11.89 3.87 4.34
N PRO A 15 -13.15 4.35 4.23
CA PRO A 15 -14.19 4.02 5.22
C PRO A 15 -14.49 2.52 5.34
N ILE A 16 -14.15 1.71 4.33
CA ILE A 16 -14.24 0.24 4.40
C ILE A 16 -13.43 -0.36 5.58
N TYR A 17 -12.41 0.35 6.06
CA TYR A 17 -11.59 -0.07 7.19
C TYR A 17 -12.12 0.41 8.55
N ASN A 18 -13.23 1.16 8.60
CA ASN A 18 -13.78 1.65 9.86
C ASN A 18 -14.51 0.52 10.59
N GLN A 19 -14.05 0.17 11.79
CA GLN A 19 -14.59 -0.94 12.59
C GLN A 19 -15.99 -0.65 13.17
N ASN A 20 -16.36 0.63 13.30
CA ASN A 20 -17.63 1.08 13.85
C ASN A 20 -18.74 1.24 12.79
N GLY A 21 -18.49 0.86 11.53
CA GLY A 21 -19.46 1.00 10.43
C GLY A 21 -19.69 2.44 9.95
N TYR A 22 -18.93 3.43 10.44
CA TYR A 22 -19.03 4.81 9.99
C TYR A 22 -18.56 4.94 8.52
N LEU A 23 -19.39 5.52 7.65
CA LEU A 23 -19.11 5.63 6.21
C LEU A 23 -18.31 6.90 5.83
N GLY A 24 -17.84 7.67 6.80
CA GLY A 24 -17.00 8.84 6.58
C GLY A 24 -15.50 8.58 6.70
N PHE A 25 -14.70 9.63 6.55
CA PHE A 25 -13.24 9.62 6.69
C PHE A 25 -12.84 10.21 8.05
N PRO A 26 -12.77 9.41 9.13
CA PRO A 26 -12.38 9.91 10.46
C PRO A 26 -10.92 10.37 10.53
N TYR A 27 -10.10 10.03 9.53
CA TYR A 27 -8.67 10.29 9.48
C TYR A 27 -8.30 11.09 8.23
N ASN A 28 -8.89 12.28 8.06
CA ASN A 28 -8.72 13.11 6.86
C ASN A 28 -7.75 14.29 7.03
N ARG A 29 -7.26 14.55 8.25
CA ARG A 29 -6.15 15.46 8.52
C ARG A 29 -4.87 14.63 8.63
N VAL A 30 -4.06 14.63 7.57
CA VAL A 30 -2.89 13.74 7.46
C VAL A 30 -1.60 14.48 7.07
N LYS A 31 -0.46 13.90 7.48
CA LYS A 31 0.87 14.20 6.97
C LYS A 31 1.50 12.88 6.55
N ALA A 32 1.99 12.80 5.31
CA ALA A 32 2.58 11.57 4.84
C ALA A 32 3.73 11.81 3.87
N VAL A 33 4.68 10.89 3.88
CA VAL A 33 5.79 10.79 2.93
C VAL A 33 5.69 9.44 2.26
N HIS A 34 5.73 9.42 0.92
CA HIS A 34 5.70 8.21 0.12
C HIS A 34 6.92 8.20 -0.81
N ILE A 35 7.72 7.15 -0.73
CA ILE A 35 8.93 6.97 -1.52
C ILE A 35 8.82 5.63 -2.24
N GLY A 36 9.13 5.63 -3.53
CA GLY A 36 9.23 4.41 -4.32
C GLY A 36 10.50 4.42 -5.15
N TRP A 37 11.10 3.25 -5.32
CA TRP A 37 12.23 3.04 -6.21
C TRP A 37 12.10 1.69 -6.89
N SER A 38 12.69 1.58 -8.07
CA SER A 38 12.66 0.38 -8.90
C SER A 38 13.86 0.34 -9.81
N GLY A 39 14.18 -0.84 -10.31
CA GLY A 39 15.22 -1.01 -11.30
C GLY A 39 15.32 -2.43 -11.81
N ASP A 40 16.20 -2.61 -12.79
CA ASP A 40 16.51 -3.90 -13.38
C ASP A 40 17.83 -4.40 -12.80
N ILE A 41 17.81 -5.57 -12.16
CA ILE A 41 19.01 -6.26 -11.67
C ILE A 41 19.72 -6.92 -12.86
N THR A 42 18.92 -7.49 -13.77
CA THR A 42 19.36 -8.08 -15.05
C THR A 42 18.27 -7.87 -16.10
N ASP A 43 18.49 -8.29 -17.33
CA ASP A 43 17.48 -8.33 -18.40
C ASP A 43 16.26 -9.22 -18.07
N LYS A 44 16.37 -10.10 -17.05
CA LYS A 44 15.30 -11.03 -16.63
C LYS A 44 14.65 -10.64 -15.31
N TRP A 45 15.29 -9.81 -14.50
CA TRP A 45 14.91 -9.57 -13.11
C TRP A 45 14.74 -8.08 -12.86
N THR A 46 13.50 -7.66 -12.63
CA THR A 46 13.13 -6.30 -12.24
C THR A 46 12.64 -6.30 -10.81
N TYR A 47 12.88 -5.24 -10.06
CA TYR A 47 12.34 -5.06 -8.72
C TYR A 47 11.65 -3.71 -8.57
N ARG A 48 10.73 -3.62 -7.61
CA ARG A 48 10.12 -2.37 -7.16
C ARG A 48 9.90 -2.42 -5.66
N MET A 49 10.21 -1.33 -4.99
CA MET A 49 10.00 -1.14 -3.56
C MET A 49 9.27 0.17 -3.30
N LYS A 50 8.44 0.20 -2.26
CA LYS A 50 7.73 1.38 -1.80
C LYS A 50 7.73 1.43 -0.27
N LEU A 51 7.85 2.64 0.26
CA LEU A 51 7.78 2.95 1.68
C LEU A 51 6.86 4.15 1.88
N THR A 52 5.99 4.06 2.87
CA THR A 52 5.11 5.16 3.27
C THR A 52 5.19 5.33 4.76
N TYR A 53 5.39 6.57 5.20
CA TYR A 53 5.12 6.99 6.56
C TYR A 53 3.92 7.92 6.54
N ASN A 54 2.93 7.67 7.41
CA ASN A 54 1.70 8.45 7.51
C ASN A 54 1.41 8.77 8.98
N GLN A 55 0.92 9.98 9.23
CA GLN A 55 0.36 10.39 10.50
C GLN A 55 -1.02 11.00 10.26
N THR A 56 -1.98 10.67 11.13
CA THR A 56 -3.29 11.32 11.16
C THR A 56 -3.56 11.96 12.50
N PHE A 57 -4.32 13.05 12.44
CA PHE A 57 -4.69 13.87 13.57
C PHE A 57 -6.22 13.90 13.75
N GLY A 58 -6.94 12.92 13.15
CA GLY A 58 -8.40 12.88 13.10
C GLY A 58 -9.00 13.77 12.02
N THR A 59 -10.11 14.43 12.36
CA THR A 59 -10.76 15.44 11.53
C THR A 59 -10.59 16.84 12.12
N VAL A 60 -11.10 17.87 11.43
CA VAL A 60 -11.09 19.26 11.95
C VAL A 60 -11.97 19.41 13.18
N THR A 61 -13.13 18.74 13.20
CA THR A 61 -14.13 18.84 14.28
C THR A 61 -13.98 17.77 15.34
N GLU A 62 -13.37 16.64 14.99
CA GLU A 62 -13.17 15.46 15.85
C GLU A 62 -11.69 15.02 15.73
N PRO A 63 -10.77 15.65 16.46
CA PRO A 63 -9.38 15.24 16.49
C PRO A 63 -9.21 13.90 17.22
N THR A 64 -8.16 13.15 16.88
CA THR A 64 -7.73 12.00 17.69
C THR A 64 -7.09 12.49 18.99
N LEU A 65 -7.17 11.68 20.06
CA LEU A 65 -6.53 11.98 21.34
C LEU A 65 -5.00 12.01 21.19
N ASP A 66 -4.48 11.01 20.49
CA ASP A 66 -3.06 10.89 20.12
C ASP A 66 -2.89 10.98 18.60
N ILE A 67 -1.69 11.34 18.14
CA ILE A 67 -1.35 11.30 16.71
C ILE A 67 -1.14 9.83 16.35
N LEU A 68 -1.99 9.29 15.48
CA LEU A 68 -1.86 7.90 15.03
C LEU A 68 -0.94 7.86 13.83
N ASP A 69 0.10 7.02 13.88
CA ASP A 69 1.03 6.82 12.79
C ASP A 69 0.93 5.44 12.12
N ASN A 70 1.52 5.31 10.94
CA ASN A 70 1.67 4.05 10.24
C ASN A 70 2.86 4.06 9.29
N TYR A 71 3.60 2.96 9.29
CA TYR A 71 4.58 2.61 8.27
C TYR A 71 4.02 1.51 7.39
N SER A 72 3.93 1.78 6.08
CA SER A 72 3.53 0.79 5.06
C SER A 72 4.68 0.54 4.11
N THR A 73 4.97 -0.72 3.84
CA THR A 73 6.02 -1.11 2.91
C THR A 73 5.54 -2.11 1.88
N PHE A 74 6.23 -2.13 0.75
CA PHE A 74 5.96 -3.06 -0.34
C PHE A 74 7.26 -3.37 -1.07
N ALA A 75 7.49 -4.63 -1.38
CA ALA A 75 8.56 -5.08 -2.24
C ALA A 75 8.03 -6.12 -3.23
N GLU A 76 8.42 -6.00 -4.50
CA GLU A 76 8.14 -6.99 -5.52
C GLU A 76 9.37 -7.28 -6.37
N VAL A 77 9.44 -8.51 -6.84
CA VAL A 77 10.37 -8.95 -7.87
C VAL A 77 9.59 -9.56 -9.04
N ILE A 78 10.06 -9.27 -10.25
CA ILE A 78 9.48 -9.73 -11.50
C ILE A 78 10.55 -10.53 -12.24
N TYR A 79 10.18 -11.73 -12.67
CA TYR A 79 11.03 -12.63 -13.43
C TYR A 79 10.44 -12.86 -14.83
N ILE A 80 11.28 -12.64 -15.84
CA ILE A 80 10.96 -12.84 -17.25
C ILE A 80 11.91 -13.91 -17.82
N PRO A 81 11.50 -15.19 -17.90
CA PRO A 81 12.34 -16.25 -18.46
C PRO A 81 12.59 -16.06 -19.95
N GLN A 82 13.85 -16.11 -20.38
CA GLN A 82 14.24 -16.11 -21.79
C GLN A 82 13.77 -17.36 -22.57
N VAL A 83 13.72 -18.52 -21.91
CA VAL A 83 13.40 -19.81 -22.56
C VAL A 83 11.90 -19.99 -22.77
N ALA A 84 11.08 -19.30 -21.96
CA ALA A 84 9.63 -19.36 -21.99
C ALA A 84 9.08 -18.00 -22.42
N ASN A 85 9.30 -17.66 -23.70
CA ASN A 85 8.89 -16.39 -24.31
C ASN A 85 7.45 -16.01 -23.93
N GLY A 86 7.30 -14.78 -23.43
CA GLY A 86 6.03 -14.19 -23.06
C GLY A 86 5.59 -14.44 -21.61
N TRP A 87 6.16 -15.41 -20.88
CA TRP A 87 5.79 -15.63 -19.47
C TRP A 87 6.44 -14.59 -18.55
N ILE A 88 5.70 -14.19 -17.52
CA ILE A 88 6.15 -13.25 -16.48
C ILE A 88 5.64 -13.76 -15.14
N PHE A 89 6.56 -13.89 -14.19
CA PHE A 89 6.27 -14.28 -12.82
C PHE A 89 6.54 -13.10 -11.90
N THR A 90 5.64 -12.81 -10.97
CA THR A 90 5.83 -11.75 -9.98
C THR A 90 5.58 -12.31 -8.59
N ALA A 91 6.50 -12.04 -7.68
CA ALA A 91 6.33 -12.31 -6.26
C ALA A 91 6.46 -10.99 -5.50
N SER A 92 5.56 -10.75 -4.56
CA SER A 92 5.57 -9.54 -3.75
C SER A 92 5.19 -9.79 -2.30
N THR A 93 5.64 -8.89 -1.44
CA THR A 93 5.32 -8.86 -0.02
C THR A 93 5.05 -7.42 0.41
N ALA A 94 4.18 -7.26 1.39
CA ALA A 94 3.90 -5.98 2.04
C ALA A 94 3.80 -6.17 3.54
N PHE A 95 4.19 -5.15 4.31
CA PHE A 95 3.91 -5.11 5.74
C PHE A 95 3.48 -3.70 6.15
N ASP A 96 2.61 -3.66 7.15
CA ASP A 96 2.15 -2.44 7.82
C ASP A 96 2.44 -2.56 9.31
N THR A 97 2.80 -1.44 9.96
CA THR A 97 2.96 -1.35 11.42
C THR A 97 2.65 0.06 11.90
N GLY A 98 2.05 0.18 13.09
CA GLY A 98 1.67 1.44 13.71
C GLY A 98 0.22 1.47 14.17
N ASP A 99 -0.15 2.54 14.85
CA ASP A 99 -1.43 2.63 15.58
C ASP A 99 -2.65 2.78 14.66
N LEU A 100 -2.47 3.22 13.42
CA LEU A 100 -3.62 3.45 12.53
C LEU A 100 -4.22 2.14 11.98
N TYR A 101 -3.37 1.22 11.50
CA TYR A 101 -3.81 -0.05 10.91
C TYR A 101 -3.40 -1.29 11.72
N GLY A 102 -2.50 -1.15 12.68
CA GLY A 102 -1.88 -2.26 13.39
C GLY A 102 -0.87 -3.01 12.54
N ASP A 103 -0.33 -4.09 13.11
CA ASP A 103 0.67 -4.91 12.45
C ASP A 103 0.03 -5.90 11.48
N ASN A 104 0.38 -5.78 10.20
CA ASN A 104 -0.14 -6.64 9.13
C ASN A 104 0.97 -7.08 8.19
N TRP A 105 0.86 -8.29 7.64
CA TRP A 105 1.80 -8.82 6.64
C TRP A 105 1.04 -9.60 5.56
N GLY A 106 1.48 -9.45 4.30
CA GLY A 106 0.86 -10.12 3.18
C GLY A 106 1.84 -10.46 2.06
N ILE A 107 1.53 -11.52 1.32
CA ILE A 107 2.28 -11.97 0.15
C ILE A 107 1.36 -12.11 -1.06
N GLN A 108 1.90 -11.94 -2.26
CA GLN A 108 1.18 -12.15 -3.51
C GLN A 108 2.08 -12.81 -4.55
N LEU A 109 1.49 -13.75 -5.30
CA LEU A 109 2.06 -14.36 -6.48
C LEU A 109 1.19 -14.04 -7.69
N LYS A 110 1.80 -13.69 -8.81
CA LYS A 110 1.12 -13.41 -10.08
C LYS A 110 1.86 -14.08 -11.23
N ILE A 111 1.08 -14.66 -12.14
CA ILE A 111 1.55 -15.26 -13.38
C ILE A 111 0.86 -14.54 -14.53
N ASN A 112 1.64 -14.08 -15.50
CA ASN A 112 1.14 -13.42 -16.71
C ASN A 112 1.79 -14.05 -17.95
N LYS A 113 1.05 -14.05 -19.07
CA LYS A 113 1.58 -14.38 -20.39
C LYS A 113 1.27 -13.22 -21.34
N LYS A 114 2.32 -12.64 -21.94
CA LYS A 114 2.24 -11.71 -23.07
C LYS A 114 2.09 -12.51 -24.37
N PHE A 115 1.11 -12.13 -25.19
CA PHE A 115 0.86 -12.68 -26.52
C PHE A 115 1.39 -11.74 -27.59
#